data_AF-A0A7Y4AR30-F1
#
_entry.id   AF-A0A7Y4AR30-F1
#
_cell.length_a   1.000
_cell.length_b   1.000
_cell.length_c   1.000
_cell.angle_alpha   90.00
_cell.angle_beta   90.00
_cell.angle_gamma   90.00
#
_symmetry.space_group_name_H-M   'P 1'
#
loop_
_entity.id
_entity.type
_entity.pdbx_description
1 polymer ?
#
loop_
_entity_poly.entity_id
_entity_poly.type
_entity_poly.pdbx_seq_one_letter_code
_entity_poly.pdbx_strand_id
1 'polypeptide(L)'
;MIYKWICVIGCIALLIYSCSRKQEIQNGCFQSFSILATKYFGTSEPQIWKIIGKNAGDDFLLDNEILGFVVDRDFSSYMEPLADREVLKFTGRVYKFWPSWPEKHLGGGRKNIQYEVLINHGKYLVLDGRSRNKHIPSLEKRCDF
;
A
#
# COMPACT_ATOMS: atom_id res chain seq x y z
N MET A 1 2.76 19.39 -42.17
CA MET A 1 1.50 18.95 -41.51
C MET A 1 1.71 17.83 -40.48
N ILE A 2 2.58 16.85 -40.72
CA ILE A 2 2.86 15.71 -39.81
C ILE A 2 3.41 16.15 -38.43
N TYR A 3 4.28 17.15 -38.37
CA TYR A 3 4.86 17.66 -37.10
C TYR A 3 3.81 18.21 -36.10
N LYS A 4 2.72 18.83 -36.60
CA LYS A 4 1.64 19.34 -35.73
C LYS A 4 0.91 18.20 -35.02
N TRP A 5 0.68 17.09 -35.70
CA TRP A 5 0.02 15.91 -35.14
C TRP A 5 0.92 15.18 -34.13
N ILE A 6 2.23 15.10 -34.39
CA ILE A 6 3.20 14.50 -33.46
C ILE A 6 3.28 15.29 -32.15
N CYS A 7 3.30 16.63 -32.20
CA CYS A 7 3.27 17.46 -30.99
C CYS A 7 1.96 17.30 -30.21
N VAL A 8 0.80 17.24 -30.88
CA VAL A 8 -0.50 17.07 -30.22
C VAL A 8 -0.60 15.70 -29.55
N ILE A 9 -0.19 14.63 -30.23
CA ILE A 9 -0.18 13.26 -29.67
C ILE A 9 0.82 13.17 -28.50
N GLY A 10 1.99 13.79 -28.61
CA GLY A 10 2.97 13.84 -27.53
C GLY A 10 2.46 14.58 -26.28
N CYS A 11 1.79 15.72 -26.45
CA CYS A 11 1.17 16.46 -25.34
C CYS A 11 0.03 15.66 -24.68
N ILE A 12 -0.80 14.98 -25.47
CA ILE A 12 -1.88 14.12 -24.94
C ILE A 12 -1.31 12.94 -24.16
N ALA A 13 -0.26 12.28 -24.67
CA ALA A 13 0.40 11.18 -23.96
C ALA A 13 1.02 11.62 -22.62
N LEU A 14 1.66 12.79 -22.57
CA LEU A 14 2.21 13.37 -21.34
C LEU A 14 1.12 13.71 -20.32
N LEU A 15 -0.02 14.23 -20.78
CA LEU A 15 -1.17 14.54 -19.92
C LEU A 15 -1.80 13.26 -19.34
N ILE A 16 -1.96 12.21 -20.15
CA ILE A 16 -2.51 10.92 -19.70
C ILE A 16 -1.58 10.26 -18.66
N TYR A 17 -0.25 10.38 -18.85
CA TYR A 17 0.72 9.83 -17.90
C TYR A 17 0.70 10.57 -16.54
N SER A 18 0.48 11.88 -16.55
CA SER A 18 0.31 12.70 -15.34
C SER A 18 -1.01 12.43 -14.60
N CYS A 19 -2.04 12.00 -15.33
CA CYS A 19 -3.34 11.62 -14.78
C CYS A 19 -3.39 10.19 -14.22
N SER A 20 -2.37 9.37 -14.48
CA SER A 20 -2.34 7.98 -14.01
C SER A 20 -1.60 7.87 -12.68
N ARG A 21 -2.11 7.05 -11.76
CA ARG A 21 -1.41 6.68 -10.53
C ARG A 21 -0.15 5.88 -10.90
N LYS A 22 0.99 6.13 -10.24
CA LYS A 22 2.16 5.25 -10.32
C LYS A 22 2.22 4.35 -9.09
N GLN A 23 2.51 3.07 -9.32
CA GLN A 23 2.60 2.03 -8.29
C GLN A 23 3.85 1.20 -8.51
N GLU A 24 4.55 0.82 -7.44
CA GLU A 24 5.81 0.10 -7.52
C GLU A 24 5.99 -0.83 -6.33
N ILE A 25 6.59 -2.00 -6.55
CA ILE A 25 6.93 -2.95 -5.48
C ILE A 25 8.44 -3.06 -5.37
N GLN A 26 8.95 -2.84 -4.18
CA GLN A 26 10.36 -2.97 -3.84
C GLN A 26 10.55 -4.16 -2.89
N ASN A 27 11.46 -5.06 -3.24
CA ASN A 27 11.77 -6.24 -2.43
C ASN A 27 13.03 -6.01 -1.60
N GLY A 28 13.18 -6.72 -0.47
CA GLY A 28 14.40 -6.65 0.36
C GLY A 28 14.66 -5.27 0.94
N CYS A 29 13.61 -4.56 1.35
CA CYS A 29 13.71 -3.21 1.89
C CYS A 29 14.18 -3.15 3.34
N PHE A 30 14.04 -4.26 4.05
CA PHE A 30 14.46 -4.47 5.43
C PHE A 30 14.45 -5.98 5.71
N GLN A 31 15.13 -6.39 6.79
CA GLN A 31 15.16 -7.79 7.21
C GLN A 31 13.75 -8.25 7.63
N SER A 32 13.29 -9.37 7.07
CA SER A 32 12.01 -9.97 7.43
C SER A 32 11.95 -10.29 8.93
N PHE A 33 10.82 -10.04 9.56
CA PHE A 33 10.63 -10.29 11.00
C PHE A 33 9.17 -10.65 11.30
N SER A 34 8.93 -11.20 12.49
CA SER A 34 7.59 -11.57 12.95
C SER A 34 7.25 -10.87 14.24
N ILE A 35 6.00 -10.42 14.37
CA ILE A 35 5.51 -9.73 15.57
C ILE A 35 4.02 -10.01 15.76
N LEU A 36 3.57 -10.10 17.02
CA LEU A 36 2.14 -10.18 17.32
C LEU A 36 1.41 -8.93 16.81
N ALA A 37 0.26 -9.12 16.15
CA ALA A 37 -0.54 -8.02 15.62
C ALA A 37 -0.92 -7.02 16.72
N THR A 38 -1.35 -7.51 17.88
CA THR A 38 -1.69 -6.68 19.04
C THR A 38 -0.51 -5.83 19.53
N LYS A 39 0.71 -6.40 19.55
CA LYS A 39 1.92 -5.68 19.92
C LYS A 39 2.31 -4.62 18.88
N TYR A 40 2.19 -4.95 17.59
CA TYR A 40 2.55 -4.03 16.51
C TYR A 40 1.61 -2.82 16.46
N PHE A 41 0.30 -3.06 16.55
CA PHE A 41 -0.72 -2.01 16.51
C PHE A 41 -0.96 -1.32 17.85
N GLY A 42 -0.57 -1.93 18.97
CA GLY A 42 -0.82 -1.39 20.32
C GLY A 42 -2.31 -1.43 20.71
N THR A 43 -3.06 -2.38 20.16
CA THR A 43 -4.50 -2.57 20.35
C THR A 43 -4.80 -4.04 20.63
N SER A 44 -5.88 -4.33 21.34
CA SER A 44 -6.34 -5.71 21.59
C SER A 44 -7.07 -6.30 20.39
N GLU A 45 -7.62 -5.47 19.50
CA GLU A 45 -8.56 -5.90 18.45
C GLU A 45 -8.16 -5.38 17.06
N PRO A 46 -6.97 -5.74 16.54
CA PRO A 46 -6.60 -5.39 15.18
C PRO A 46 -7.56 -6.07 14.19
N GLN A 47 -7.79 -5.42 13.05
CA GLN A 47 -8.77 -5.82 12.05
C GLN A 47 -8.13 -6.02 10.68
N ILE A 48 -8.70 -6.88 9.86
CA ILE A 48 -8.43 -7.00 8.43
C ILE A 48 -9.52 -6.23 7.70
N TRP A 49 -9.14 -5.19 6.96
CA TRP A 49 -10.01 -4.54 6.00
C TRP A 49 -9.81 -5.16 4.62
N LYS A 50 -10.81 -5.92 4.15
CA LYS A 50 -10.71 -6.67 2.89
C LYS A 50 -10.82 -5.75 1.67
N ILE A 51 -10.02 -6.04 0.65
CA ILE A 51 -10.15 -5.39 -0.66
C ILE A 51 -11.29 -6.08 -1.42
N ILE A 52 -12.22 -5.28 -1.94
CA ILE A 52 -13.41 -5.76 -2.66
C ILE A 52 -13.49 -5.27 -4.12
N GLY A 53 -12.40 -4.69 -4.65
CA GLY A 53 -12.30 -4.27 -6.05
C GLY A 53 -13.15 -3.05 -6.40
N LYS A 54 -13.40 -2.14 -5.44
CA LYS A 54 -14.26 -0.97 -5.63
C LYS A 54 -13.51 0.36 -5.54
N ASN A 55 -12.24 0.34 -5.11
CA ASN A 55 -11.43 1.53 -4.93
C ASN A 55 -10.32 1.65 -5.97
N ALA A 56 -9.87 2.89 -6.20
CA ALA A 56 -8.75 3.17 -7.09
C ALA A 56 -7.45 2.49 -6.61
N GLY A 57 -6.91 1.62 -7.46
CA GLY A 57 -5.69 0.85 -7.19
C GLY A 57 -5.92 -0.51 -6.55
N ASP A 58 -7.17 -0.92 -6.30
CA ASP A 58 -7.49 -2.28 -5.85
C ASP A 58 -7.02 -3.33 -6.88
N ASP A 59 -7.18 -3.06 -8.19
CA ASP A 59 -6.76 -3.99 -9.25
C ASP A 59 -5.28 -4.37 -9.13
N PHE A 60 -4.39 -3.38 -8.97
CA PHE A 60 -2.96 -3.62 -8.78
C PHE A 60 -2.67 -4.45 -7.52
N LEU A 61 -3.43 -4.26 -6.45
CA LEU A 61 -3.27 -5.03 -5.21
C LEU A 61 -3.72 -6.47 -5.41
N LEU A 62 -4.88 -6.67 -6.04
CA LEU A 62 -5.44 -7.98 -6.35
C LEU A 62 -4.55 -8.77 -7.34
N ASP A 63 -4.01 -8.12 -8.36
CA ASP A 63 -3.05 -8.69 -9.32
C ASP A 63 -1.76 -9.17 -8.63
N ASN A 64 -1.43 -8.61 -7.46
CA ASN A 64 -0.29 -9.00 -6.63
C ASN A 64 -0.70 -9.90 -5.44
N GLU A 65 -1.92 -10.45 -5.49
CA GLU A 65 -2.49 -11.37 -4.51
C GLU A 65 -2.64 -10.77 -3.10
N ILE A 66 -2.72 -9.44 -2.99
CA ILE A 66 -3.00 -8.74 -1.73
C ILE A 66 -4.50 -8.83 -1.44
N LEU A 67 -4.85 -9.45 -0.31
CA LEU A 67 -6.23 -9.72 0.09
C LEU A 67 -6.86 -8.56 0.88
N GLY A 68 -6.05 -7.69 1.47
CA GLY A 68 -6.55 -6.61 2.30
C GLY A 68 -5.47 -5.87 3.07
N PHE A 69 -5.94 -5.01 3.97
CA PHE A 69 -5.11 -4.22 4.87
C PHE A 69 -5.28 -4.70 6.31
N VAL A 70 -4.20 -4.70 7.07
CA VAL A 70 -4.27 -4.89 8.52
C VAL A 70 -4.25 -3.52 9.18
N VAL A 71 -5.21 -3.28 10.06
CA VAL A 71 -5.46 -1.97 10.67
C VAL A 71 -5.77 -2.10 12.17
N ASP A 72 -5.69 -0.99 12.90
CA ASP A 72 -5.72 -0.95 14.36
C ASP A 72 -7.12 -0.96 14.98
N ARG A 73 -8.16 -0.67 14.20
CA ARG A 73 -9.55 -0.59 14.67
C ARG A 73 -10.52 -0.73 13.52
N ASP A 74 -11.78 -1.01 13.85
CA ASP A 74 -12.89 -0.95 12.90
C ASP A 74 -13.24 0.49 12.51
N PHE A 75 -13.47 0.71 11.23
CA PHE A 75 -13.94 1.96 10.65
C PHE A 75 -14.79 1.76 9.38
N SER A 76 -15.08 0.53 8.95
CA SER A 76 -15.66 0.25 7.63
C SER A 76 -16.42 -1.08 7.60
N SER A 77 -17.38 -1.21 6.68
CA SER A 77 -18.33 -2.35 6.60
C SER A 77 -17.73 -3.69 6.15
N TYR A 78 -16.43 -3.76 5.83
CA TYR A 78 -15.76 -4.96 5.29
C TYR A 78 -14.55 -5.35 6.13
N MET A 79 -14.72 -5.29 7.44
CA MET A 79 -13.66 -5.52 8.41
C MET A 79 -13.93 -6.79 9.19
N GLU A 80 -12.88 -7.58 9.40
CA GLU A 80 -12.93 -8.81 10.18
C GLU A 80 -11.86 -8.77 11.27
N PRO A 81 -12.18 -9.14 12.52
CA PRO A 81 -11.20 -9.17 13.58
C PRO A 81 -10.12 -10.21 13.26
N LEU A 82 -8.86 -9.88 13.52
CA LEU A 82 -7.81 -10.90 13.53
C LEU A 82 -8.01 -11.79 14.75
N ALA A 83 -7.65 -13.06 14.61
CA ALA A 83 -7.69 -14.00 15.71
C ALA A 83 -6.74 -13.57 16.85
N ASP A 84 -7.07 -14.01 18.06
CA ASP A 84 -6.21 -13.82 19.22
C ASP A 84 -4.82 -14.40 18.94
N ARG A 85 -3.80 -13.60 19.19
CA ARG A 85 -2.37 -13.95 19.00
C ARG A 85 -1.94 -14.12 17.54
N GLU A 86 -2.66 -13.55 16.58
CA GLU A 86 -2.21 -13.56 15.19
C GLU A 86 -0.82 -12.91 15.03
N VAL A 87 0.04 -13.55 14.24
CA VAL A 87 1.41 -13.12 13.99
C VAL A 87 1.51 -12.49 12.60
N LEU A 88 1.97 -11.25 12.55
CA LEU A 88 2.31 -10.56 11.31
C LEU A 88 3.73 -10.95 10.91
N LYS A 89 3.88 -11.62 9.77
CA LYS A 89 5.20 -11.93 9.20
C LYS A 89 5.55 -10.89 8.15
N PHE A 90 6.30 -9.86 8.53
CA PHE A 90 6.76 -8.85 7.60
C PHE A 90 7.80 -9.44 6.65
N THR A 91 7.59 -9.30 5.34
CA THR A 91 8.40 -9.99 4.34
C THR A 91 9.64 -9.20 3.93
N GLY A 92 9.66 -7.89 4.17
CA GLY A 92 10.66 -6.98 3.60
C GLY A 92 10.26 -6.44 2.23
N ARG A 93 9.05 -6.76 1.73
CA ARG A 93 8.48 -6.13 0.53
C ARG A 93 7.71 -4.87 0.89
N VAL A 94 7.86 -3.84 0.07
CA VAL A 94 7.26 -2.52 0.22
C VAL A 94 6.52 -2.13 -1.05
N TYR A 95 5.30 -1.65 -0.89
CA TYR A 95 4.48 -1.11 -1.96
C TYR A 95 4.50 0.42 -1.88
N LYS A 96 4.89 1.07 -2.97
CA LYS A 96 5.02 2.52 -3.10
C LYS A 96 3.95 3.04 -4.03
N PHE A 97 3.18 4.01 -3.56
CA PHE A 97 2.11 4.63 -4.33
C PHE A 97 2.40 6.11 -4.50
N TRP A 98 2.35 6.59 -5.74
CA TRP A 98 2.33 8.01 -6.06
C TRP A 98 0.92 8.38 -6.53
N PRO A 99 0.26 9.35 -5.88
CA PRO A 99 -1.06 9.77 -6.34
C PRO A 99 -0.94 10.36 -7.74
N SER A 100 -1.94 10.09 -8.58
CA SER A 100 -2.16 10.84 -9.81
C SER A 100 -2.35 12.33 -9.51
N TRP A 101 -2.23 13.17 -10.54
CA TRP A 101 -2.46 14.60 -10.38
C TRP A 101 -3.85 14.93 -9.76
N PRO A 102 -4.96 14.34 -10.22
CA PRO A 102 -6.27 14.59 -9.61
C PRO A 102 -6.37 14.08 -8.17
N GLU A 103 -5.83 12.90 -7.85
CA GLU A 103 -5.80 12.41 -6.47
C GLU A 103 -5.04 13.39 -5.57
N LYS A 104 -3.88 13.90 -6.03
CA LYS A 104 -3.05 14.82 -5.25
C LYS A 104 -3.74 16.17 -4.99
N HIS A 105 -4.41 16.74 -6.00
CA HIS A 105 -4.91 18.11 -5.95
C HIS A 105 -6.40 18.24 -5.63
N LEU A 106 -7.22 17.23 -5.95
CA LEU A 106 -8.66 17.22 -5.71
C LEU A 106 -9.05 16.23 -4.60
N GLY A 107 -8.38 15.07 -4.54
CA GLY A 107 -8.68 14.00 -3.57
C GLY A 107 -7.82 14.02 -2.30
N GLY A 108 -6.85 14.92 -2.18
CA GLY A 108 -5.93 14.99 -1.03
C GLY A 108 -4.93 13.82 -0.92
N GLY A 109 -4.79 13.02 -1.97
CA GLY A 109 -3.90 11.86 -2.04
C GLY A 109 -2.43 12.24 -1.85
N ARG A 110 -1.70 11.38 -1.16
CA ARG A 110 -0.26 11.57 -0.88
C ARG A 110 0.51 10.34 -1.28
N LYS A 111 1.81 10.54 -1.52
CA LYS A 111 2.75 9.44 -1.63
C LYS A 111 2.66 8.61 -0.35
N ASN A 112 2.52 7.30 -0.47
CA ASN A 112 2.43 6.42 0.68
C ASN A 112 3.17 5.11 0.45
N ILE A 113 3.70 4.60 1.55
CA ILE A 113 4.42 3.34 1.67
C ILE A 113 3.51 2.37 2.41
N GLN A 114 3.52 1.11 1.99
CA GLN A 114 2.78 0.05 2.64
C GLN A 114 3.66 -1.19 2.73
N TYR A 115 3.67 -1.84 3.89
CA TYR A 115 4.52 -2.98 4.19
C TYR A 115 3.75 -4.27 3.98
N GLU A 116 4.34 -5.21 3.26
CA GLU A 116 3.74 -6.53 3.09
C GLU A 116 3.91 -7.38 4.35
N VAL A 117 2.81 -7.99 4.77
CA VAL A 117 2.78 -8.98 5.83
C VAL A 117 2.07 -10.24 5.36
N LEU A 118 2.57 -11.39 5.81
CA LEU A 118 1.87 -12.66 5.68
C LEU A 118 1.15 -12.95 6.99
N ILE A 119 -0.12 -13.28 6.86
CA ILE A 119 -0.97 -13.79 7.94
C ILE A 119 -1.49 -15.13 7.46
N ASN A 120 -1.20 -16.21 8.18
CA ASN A 120 -1.43 -17.58 7.71
C ASN A 120 -0.84 -17.83 6.30
N HIS A 121 -1.70 -17.90 5.28
CA HIS A 121 -1.35 -18.10 3.87
C HIS A 121 -1.74 -16.91 2.97
N GLY A 122 -2.26 -15.82 3.55
CA GLY A 122 -2.68 -14.63 2.83
C GLY A 122 -1.64 -13.51 2.86
N LYS A 123 -1.59 -12.71 1.79
CA LYS A 123 -0.78 -11.48 1.74
C LYS A 123 -1.66 -10.29 2.07
N TYR A 124 -1.17 -9.44 2.96
CA TYR A 124 -1.86 -8.24 3.40
C TYR A 124 -0.88 -7.08 3.47
N LEU A 125 -1.42 -5.86 3.54
CA LEU A 125 -0.63 -4.65 3.67
C LEU A 125 -0.86 -3.96 5.02
N VAL A 126 0.22 -3.42 5.57
CA VAL A 126 0.19 -2.53 6.73
C VAL A 126 0.56 -1.13 6.26
N LEU A 127 -0.31 -0.16 6.52
CA LEU A 127 -0.07 1.23 6.16
C LEU A 127 1.07 1.84 6.99
N ASP A 128 1.93 2.61 6.33
CA ASP A 128 3.00 3.36 7.00
C ASP A 128 2.45 4.28 8.09
N GLY A 129 2.96 4.13 9.31
CA GLY A 129 2.47 4.84 10.49
C GLY A 129 3.59 5.14 11.47
N ARG A 130 3.99 6.41 11.58
CA ARG A 130 5.19 6.86 12.31
C ARG A 130 5.39 6.21 13.69
N SER A 131 4.33 6.07 14.49
CA SER A 131 4.42 5.49 15.85
C SER A 131 4.68 3.97 15.84
N ARG A 132 4.12 3.24 14.87
CA ARG A 132 4.23 1.78 14.72
C ARG A 132 5.52 1.38 13.99
N ASN A 133 6.00 2.26 13.13
CA ASN A 133 7.23 2.04 12.35
C ASN A 133 8.49 1.87 13.21
N LYS A 134 8.45 2.19 14.51
CA LYS A 134 9.55 1.86 15.44
C LYS A 134 9.89 0.36 15.48
N HIS A 135 8.95 -0.50 15.09
CA HIS A 135 9.17 -1.95 14.98
C HIS A 135 9.74 -2.37 13.63
N ILE A 136 9.67 -1.51 12.61
CA ILE A 136 10.19 -1.77 11.27
C ILE A 136 11.69 -1.45 11.29
N PRO A 137 12.58 -2.37 10.87
CA PRO A 137 14.00 -2.06 10.74
C PRO A 137 14.25 -0.91 9.77
N SER A 138 15.45 -0.32 9.82
CA SER A 138 15.81 0.77 8.90
C SER A 138 15.59 0.36 7.44
N LEU A 139 14.86 1.20 6.71
CA LEU A 139 14.60 1.00 5.29
C LEU A 139 15.84 1.30 4.45
N GLU A 140 16.03 0.53 3.39
CA GLU A 140 16.94 0.92 2.31
C GLU A 140 16.45 2.18 1.60
N LYS A 141 17.37 3.06 1.18
CA LYS A 141 17.03 4.36 0.56
C LYS A 141 16.08 4.25 -0.63
N ARG A 142 16.20 3.20 -1.45
CA ARG A 142 15.33 2.97 -2.61
C ARG A 142 13.87 2.67 -2.25
N CYS A 143 13.64 2.19 -1.03
CA CYS A 143 12.32 1.80 -0.54
C CYS A 143 11.56 2.99 0.07
N ASP A 144 12.25 4.09 0.38
CA ASP A 144 11.65 5.35 0.83
C ASP A 144 11.44 6.34 -0.34
N PHE A 145 10.75 7.46 -0.11
CA PHE A 145 10.41 8.47 -1.13
C PHE A 145 11.37 9.66 -1.25
#